data_AF-A0A420FWB6-F1
#
_entry.id   AF-A0A420FWB6-F1
#
_cell.length_a   1.000
_cell.length_b   1.000
_cell.length_c   1.000
_cell.angle_alpha   90.00
_cell.angle_beta   90.00
_cell.angle_gamma   90.00
#
_symmetry.space_group_name_H-M   'P 1'
#
loop_
_entity.id
_entity.type
_entity.pdbx_description
1 polymer ?
#
loop_
_entity_poly.entity_id
_entity_poly.type
_entity_poly.pdbx_seq_one_letter_code
_entity_poly.pdbx_strand_id
1 'polypeptide(L)'
;MKKIRLNLRIATIAFLIMLTFSFSPTLQGKKVAVVNFYVNPDGSRGTQVSGTDQCSDLTTRLCSQEYDTTTGLPTGNPEKMHYGTRP
;
A
#
# COMPACT_ATOMS: atom_id res chain seq x y z
N MET A 1 59.70 1.49 20.38
CA MET A 1 58.56 1.71 21.32
C MET A 1 57.60 2.66 20.59
N LYS A 2 56.29 2.50 20.41
CA LYS A 2 55.20 1.79 21.08
C LYS A 2 54.22 1.23 20.02
N LYS A 3 53.61 0.08 20.31
CA LYS A 3 52.55 -0.55 19.54
C LYS A 3 51.21 0.07 19.97
N ILE A 4 50.38 0.50 19.02
CA ILE A 4 48.98 0.83 19.30
C ILE A 4 48.16 -0.42 18.91
N ARG A 5 47.78 -1.20 19.92
CA ARG A 5 46.72 -2.21 19.87
C ARG A 5 45.55 -1.65 20.69
N LEU A 6 44.34 -1.64 20.13
CA LEU A 6 42.98 -1.47 20.73
C LEU A 6 42.16 -0.73 19.65
N ASN A 7 40.97 -1.12 19.21
CA ASN A 7 40.04 -2.17 19.60
C ASN A 7 39.20 -2.51 18.37
N LEU A 8 39.13 -3.80 18.03
CA LEU A 8 37.99 -4.36 17.34
C LEU A 8 36.82 -4.36 18.33
N ARG A 9 35.71 -3.68 18.02
CA ARG A 9 34.38 -4.03 18.56
C ARG A 9 33.26 -3.24 17.88
N ILE A 10 32.42 -4.04 17.23
CA ILE A 10 30.96 -3.90 17.08
C ILE A 10 30.50 -3.14 15.84
N ALA A 11 30.05 -3.96 14.91
CA ALA A 11 29.22 -3.64 13.77
C ALA A 11 27.92 -2.96 14.18
N THR A 12 27.55 -1.93 13.42
CA THR A 12 26.14 -1.59 13.21
C THR A 12 25.93 -1.49 11.71
N ILE A 13 25.44 -2.59 11.15
CA ILE A 13 24.91 -2.69 9.80
C ILE A 13 23.65 -1.82 9.79
N ALA A 14 23.75 -0.61 9.25
CA ALA A 14 22.58 0.20 8.96
C ALA A 14 21.93 -0.34 7.67
N PHE A 15 21.21 -1.46 7.80
CA PHE A 15 20.37 -1.99 6.75
C PHE A 15 19.05 -1.21 6.73
N LEU A 16 19.08 0.01 6.19
CA LEU A 16 17.84 0.70 5.85
C LEU A 16 17.53 0.39 4.38
N ILE A 17 17.01 -0.82 4.13
CA ILE A 17 16.33 -1.11 2.88
C ILE A 17 14.98 -0.39 2.93
N MET A 18 14.97 0.85 2.45
CA MET A 18 13.74 1.50 2.00
C MET A 18 13.63 1.22 0.50
N LEU A 19 13.08 0.05 0.15
CA LEU A 19 12.57 -0.21 -1.20
C LEU A 19 11.26 0.59 -1.36
N THR A 20 11.36 1.88 -1.59
CA THR A 20 10.22 2.65 -2.13
C THR A 20 10.15 2.35 -3.62
N PHE A 21 9.58 1.19 -3.97
CA PHE A 21 9.11 0.92 -5.32
C PHE A 21 8.01 1.93 -5.66
N SER A 22 8.41 3.07 -6.23
CA SER A 22 7.49 4.02 -6.85
C SER A 22 7.13 3.47 -8.23
N PHE A 23 6.33 2.40 -8.25
CA PHE A 23 5.64 2.01 -9.47
C PHE A 23 4.49 2.99 -9.67
N SER A 24 4.77 4.10 -10.36
CA SER A 24 3.74 4.86 -11.05
C SER A 24 3.67 4.33 -12.49
N PRO A 25 2.83 3.33 -12.81
CA PRO A 25 2.63 2.94 -14.18
C PRO A 25 1.75 4.01 -14.84
N THR A 26 2.39 5.00 -15.46
CA THR A 26 1.79 5.75 -16.57
C THR A 26 1.57 4.79 -17.72
N LEU A 27 0.44 4.09 -17.73
CA LEU A 27 -0.02 3.32 -18.87
C LEU A 27 -1.30 3.95 -19.40
N GLN A 28 -1.11 4.94 -20.27
CA GLN A 28 -2.08 5.25 -21.31
C GLN A 28 -2.43 3.94 -22.04
N GLY A 29 -3.69 3.53 -21.98
CA GLY A 29 -4.27 2.68 -23.03
C GLY A 29 -4.48 1.19 -22.75
N LYS A 30 -4.22 0.65 -21.56
CA LYS A 30 -4.87 -0.62 -21.17
C LYS A 30 -6.15 -0.27 -20.43
N LYS A 31 -7.31 -0.68 -20.96
CA LYS A 31 -8.51 -0.87 -20.13
C LYS A 31 -8.20 -1.98 -19.14
N VAL A 32 -7.45 -1.63 -18.10
CA VAL A 32 -7.26 -2.47 -16.93
C VAL A 32 -8.66 -2.66 -16.37
N ALA A 33 -9.08 -3.91 -16.23
CA ALA A 33 -10.34 -4.19 -15.55
C ALA A 33 -10.12 -3.78 -14.08
N VAL A 34 -10.70 -2.64 -13.73
CA VAL A 34 -10.60 -2.06 -12.39
C VAL A 34 -11.93 -2.26 -11.69
N VAL A 35 -11.87 -2.64 -10.42
CA VAL A 35 -13.02 -2.92 -9.57
C VAL A 35 -12.73 -2.45 -8.16
N ASN A 36 -13.74 -1.88 -7.50
CA ASN A 36 -13.63 -1.46 -6.10
C ASN A 36 -13.82 -2.65 -5.15
N PHE A 37 -12.92 -2.76 -4.17
CA PHE A 37 -13.02 -3.74 -3.10
C PHE A 37 -12.88 -3.05 -1.76
N TYR A 38 -13.57 -3.59 -0.75
CA TYR A 38 -13.34 -3.18 0.63
C TYR A 38 -11.91 -3.53 1.07
N VAL A 39 -11.37 -2.76 2.00
CA VAL A 39 -10.08 -3.02 2.63
C VAL A 39 -10.31 -3.59 4.02
N ASN A 40 -9.72 -4.75 4.27
CA ASN A 40 -9.79 -5.39 5.57
C ASN A 40 -8.89 -4.68 6.59
N PRO A 41 -9.08 -4.89 7.91
CA PRO A 41 -8.23 -4.31 8.95
C PRO A 41 -6.73 -4.62 8.82
N ASP A 42 -6.38 -5.75 8.21
CA ASP A 42 -5.01 -6.19 7.94
C ASP A 42 -4.41 -5.58 6.67
N GLY A 43 -5.16 -4.71 5.97
CA GLY A 43 -4.76 -4.09 4.71
C GLY A 43 -4.96 -4.99 3.48
N SER A 44 -5.49 -6.19 3.65
CA SER A 44 -5.77 -7.10 2.53
C SER A 44 -7.05 -6.70 1.77
N ARG A 45 -7.18 -7.23 0.55
CA ARG A 45 -8.37 -7.05 -0.29
C ARG A 45 -9.54 -7.84 0.27
N GLY A 46 -10.61 -7.15 0.62
CA GLY A 46 -11.87 -7.70 1.07
C GLY A 46 -12.79 -8.08 -0.08
N THR A 47 -14.10 -8.10 0.21
CA THR A 47 -15.13 -8.39 -0.80
C THR A 47 -15.28 -7.23 -1.79
N GLN A 48 -15.70 -7.55 -3.01
CA GLN A 48 -16.01 -6.56 -4.02
C GLN A 48 -17.15 -5.64 -3.55
N VAL A 49 -17.01 -4.35 -3.79
CA VAL A 49 -18.08 -3.37 -3.59
C VAL A 49 -19.09 -3.54 -4.72
N SER A 50 -20.31 -3.97 -4.38
CA SER A 50 -21.41 -4.09 -5.33
C SER A 50 -22.34 -2.88 -5.19
N GLY A 51 -22.33 -1.97 -6.17
CA GLY A 51 -23.20 -0.80 -6.18
C GLY A 51 -22.53 0.48 -5.68
N THR A 52 -23.29 1.34 -5.01
CA THR A 52 -22.75 2.58 -4.40
C THR A 52 -21.92 2.21 -3.20
N ASP A 53 -20.73 2.79 -3.09
CA ASP A 53 -19.87 2.59 -1.94
C ASP A 53 -20.57 3.07 -0.67
N GLN A 54 -20.62 2.20 0.34
CA GLN A 54 -21.33 2.44 1.59
C GLN A 54 -20.38 2.82 2.74
N CYS A 55 -19.11 3.08 2.43
CA CYS A 55 -18.16 3.60 3.39
C CYS A 55 -18.64 4.93 3.99
N SER A 56 -18.72 4.98 5.32
CA SER A 56 -19.08 6.20 6.05
C SER A 56 -17.84 7.11 6.15
N ASP A 57 -17.76 8.20 5.39
CA ASP A 57 -16.62 9.16 5.34
C ASP A 57 -16.35 9.93 6.67
N LEU A 58 -16.58 9.29 7.81
CA LEU A 58 -16.46 9.81 9.18
C LEU A 58 -15.09 9.55 9.80
N THR A 59 -14.23 8.74 9.17
CA THR A 59 -12.93 8.32 9.73
C THR A 59 -11.82 8.42 8.70
N THR A 60 -10.56 8.45 9.14
CA THR A 60 -9.37 8.41 8.25
C THR A 60 -8.97 7.00 7.83
N ARG A 61 -9.75 5.98 8.20
CA ARG A 61 -9.44 4.59 7.92
C ARG A 61 -9.90 4.23 6.52
N LEU A 62 -9.00 3.71 5.69
CA LEU A 62 -9.36 3.25 4.36
C LEU A 62 -10.38 2.12 4.45
N CYS A 63 -11.52 2.32 3.81
CA CYS A 63 -12.66 1.41 3.86
C CYS A 63 -12.80 0.65 2.54
N SER A 64 -12.59 1.31 1.40
CA SER A 64 -12.53 0.67 0.10
C SER A 64 -11.55 1.40 -0.81
N GLN A 65 -11.04 0.69 -1.81
CA GLN A 65 -10.24 1.27 -2.88
C GLN A 65 -10.39 0.49 -4.18
N GLU A 66 -10.00 1.11 -5.27
CA GLU A 66 -9.93 0.48 -6.58
C GLU A 66 -8.73 -0.49 -6.66
N TYR A 67 -8.97 -1.67 -7.22
CA TYR A 67 -7.95 -2.67 -7.51
C TYR A 67 -7.95 -3.01 -9.00
N ASP A 68 -6.77 -3.29 -9.51
CA ASP A 68 -6.59 -3.92 -10.80
C ASP A 68 -6.90 -5.41 -10.67
N THR A 69 -7.91 -5.92 -11.39
CA THR A 69 -8.28 -7.34 -11.32
C THR A 69 -7.28 -8.27 -11.98
N THR A 70 -6.38 -7.72 -12.81
CA THR A 70 -5.30 -8.45 -13.49
C THR A 70 -4.15 -8.73 -12.54
N THR A 71 -3.76 -7.74 -11.74
CA THR A 71 -2.63 -7.85 -10.79
C THR A 71 -3.07 -8.18 -9.37
N GLY A 72 -4.34 -7.93 -9.03
CA GLY A 72 -4.87 -8.04 -7.66
C GLY A 72 -4.35 -6.95 -6.72
N LEU A 73 -3.65 -5.95 -7.25
CA LEU A 73 -3.04 -4.87 -6.48
C LEU A 73 -3.92 -3.61 -6.51
N PRO A 74 -3.86 -2.77 -5.47
CA PRO A 74 -4.58 -1.52 -5.46
C PRO A 74 -4.01 -0.55 -6.50
N THR A 75 -4.87 0.22 -7.16
CA THR A 75 -4.45 1.17 -8.21
C THR A 75 -3.81 2.43 -7.64
N GLY A 76 -4.02 2.70 -6.34
CA GLY A 76 -3.51 3.91 -5.70
C GLY A 76 -4.27 5.19 -6.09
N ASN A 77 -5.42 5.07 -6.76
CA ASN A 77 -6.20 6.22 -7.21
C ASN A 77 -6.95 6.89 -6.03
N PRO A 78 -6.58 8.12 -5.62
CA PRO A 78 -7.19 8.78 -4.47
C PRO A 78 -8.66 9.13 -4.69
N GLU A 79 -9.11 9.33 -5.93
CA GLU A 79 -10.52 9.59 -6.24
C GLU A 79 -11.43 8.36 -6.05
N LYS A 80 -10.82 7.18 -5.93
CA LYS A 80 -11.51 5.90 -5.71
C LYS A 80 -11.23 5.30 -4.34
N MET A 81 -10.54 6.03 -3.47
CA MET A 81 -10.32 5.66 -2.09
C MET A 81 -11.44 6.24 -1.24
N HIS A 82 -12.25 5.36 -0.64
CA HIS A 82 -13.28 5.76 0.31
C HIS A 82 -12.85 5.40 1.71
N TYR A 83 -13.12 6.29 2.65
CA TYR A 83 -12.70 6.16 4.04
C TYR A 83 -13.91 5.94 4.93
N GLY A 84 -13.73 5.26 6.06
CA GLY A 84 -14.86 4.99 6.93
C GLY A 84 -14.93 3.66 7.62
N THR A 85 -16.12 3.44 8.17
CA THR A 85 -16.54 2.12 8.64
C THR A 85 -17.29 1.45 7.50
N ARG A 86 -16.86 0.24 7.17
CA ARG A 86 -17.58 -0.66 6.26
C ARG A 86 -18.97 -0.99 6.86
N PRO A 87 -20.05 -0.97 6.07
CA PRO A 87 -21.37 -1.38 6.53
C PRO A 87 -21.44 -2.86 6.95
#